data_AF-A0A975RJJ9-F1
#
_entry.id   AF-A0A975RJJ9-F1
#
_cell.length_a   1.000
_cell.length_b   1.000
_cell.length_c   1.000
_cell.angle_alpha   90.00
_cell.angle_beta   90.00
_cell.angle_gamma   90.00
#
_symmetry.space_group_name_H-M   'P 1'
#
loop_
_entity.id
_entity.type
_entity.pdbx_description
1 polymer ?
#
loop_
_entity_poly.entity_id
_entity_poly.type
_entity_poly.pdbx_seq_one_letter_code
_entity_poly.pdbx_strand_id
1 'polypeptide(L)'
;MTVIGPRAKLETVAPGSITSYHLIIIHNDQVVFHEQFEHPEPRLRVCASVLADSDLLSREVITSTRAAQIRKLYENRRNTSHDVHLKEIATVCRAWGVHIYASTTVKKSSAPDALFSVITAYEPDQVDAEHFTSREARRVSLVERVDQFLAAPGCLLDDVVANEQQLAALVAAFLMPATVSLTESVLDAEDGVYRSTGSLRLTQ
;
A
#
# COMPACT_ATOMS: atom_id res chain seq x y z
N MET A 1 21.88 -16.30 28.94
CA MET A 1 20.50 -15.80 28.67
C MET A 1 20.63 -14.57 27.80
N THR A 2 20.43 -14.71 26.50
CA THR A 2 20.59 -13.63 25.53
C THR A 2 19.20 -13.20 25.11
N VAL A 3 18.86 -11.95 25.42
CA VAL A 3 17.56 -11.35 25.11
C VAL A 3 17.51 -11.12 23.60
N ILE A 4 16.67 -11.88 22.91
CA ILE A 4 16.32 -11.66 21.50
C ILE A 4 15.41 -10.42 21.48
N GLY A 5 15.96 -9.28 21.07
CA GLY A 5 15.21 -8.06 20.79
C GLY A 5 14.23 -8.26 19.63
N PRO A 6 13.14 -7.47 19.55
CA PRO A 6 12.06 -7.72 18.63
C PRO A 6 12.52 -7.54 17.17
N ARG A 7 12.20 -8.54 16.34
CA ARG A 7 12.23 -8.50 14.87
C ARG A 7 11.73 -7.14 14.38
N ALA A 8 12.63 -6.33 13.82
CA ALA A 8 12.23 -5.21 12.99
C ALA A 8 11.43 -5.79 11.82
N LYS A 9 10.13 -5.47 11.76
CA LYS A 9 9.35 -5.64 10.55
C LYS A 9 10.00 -4.78 9.48
N LEU A 10 10.65 -5.41 8.51
CA LEU A 10 10.96 -4.77 7.25
C LEU A 10 9.61 -4.50 6.55
N GLU A 11 9.06 -3.31 6.76
CA GLU A 11 7.96 -2.80 5.94
C GLU A 11 8.54 -2.24 4.65
N THR A 12 8.79 -3.11 3.68
CA THR A 12 9.00 -2.68 2.29
C THR A 12 7.63 -2.31 1.72
N VAL A 13 7.27 -1.03 1.82
CA VAL A 13 6.06 -0.49 1.19
C VAL A 13 6.37 -0.13 -0.27
N ALA A 14 5.71 -0.85 -1.17
CA ALA A 14 5.78 -0.74 -2.63
C ALA A 14 5.28 0.63 -3.16
N PRO A 15 5.71 1.06 -4.37
CA PRO A 15 5.26 2.31 -4.97
C PRO A 15 3.79 2.22 -5.44
N GLY A 16 3.04 3.31 -5.27
CA GLY A 16 1.70 3.51 -5.83
C GLY A 16 0.55 2.87 -5.04
N SER A 17 0.28 3.34 -3.82
CA SER A 17 -0.93 2.94 -3.10
C SER A 17 -2.18 3.54 -3.77
N ILE A 18 -3.01 2.69 -4.39
CA ILE A 18 -4.33 3.12 -4.87
C ILE A 18 -5.19 3.39 -3.63
N THR A 19 -5.48 4.67 -3.40
CA THR A 19 -6.34 5.13 -2.32
C THR A 19 -7.74 5.32 -2.88
N SER A 20 -8.71 4.61 -2.34
CA SER A 20 -10.12 4.75 -2.69
C SER A 20 -10.92 5.36 -1.54
N TYR A 21 -11.79 6.29 -1.87
CA TYR A 21 -12.62 7.03 -0.94
C TYR A 21 -14.08 6.62 -1.14
N HIS A 22 -14.65 5.89 -0.18
CA HIS A 22 -16.05 5.47 -0.24
C HIS A 22 -16.94 6.47 0.49
N LEU A 23 -18.14 6.68 -0.05
CA LEU A 23 -19.27 7.38 0.57
C LEU A 23 -20.44 6.43 0.65
N ILE A 24 -20.99 6.23 1.84
CA ILE A 24 -22.20 5.45 2.08
C ILE A 24 -23.17 6.32 2.86
N ILE A 25 -24.40 6.44 2.36
CA ILE A 25 -25.48 7.15 3.05
C ILE A 25 -26.56 6.12 3.39
N ILE A 26 -26.93 6.10 4.66
CA ILE A 26 -27.93 5.20 5.23
C ILE A 26 -29.06 6.03 5.81
N HIS A 27 -30.29 5.63 5.52
CA HIS A 27 -31.50 6.22 6.09
C HIS A 27 -32.51 5.09 6.36
N ASN A 28 -33.14 5.09 7.53
CA ASN A 28 -34.04 4.01 7.98
C ASN A 28 -33.42 2.60 7.83
N ASP A 29 -32.17 2.45 8.27
CA ASP A 29 -31.37 1.21 8.19
C ASP A 29 -31.15 0.65 6.78
N GLN A 30 -31.43 1.44 5.73
CA GLN A 30 -31.18 1.08 4.34
C GLN A 30 -30.09 1.94 3.72
N VAL A 31 -29.21 1.32 2.93
CA VAL A 31 -28.23 2.04 2.11
C VAL A 31 -28.97 2.70 0.95
N VAL A 32 -29.05 4.03 0.98
CA VAL A 32 -29.69 4.84 -0.07
C VAL A 32 -28.70 5.33 -1.12
N PHE A 33 -27.41 5.36 -0.77
CA PHE A 33 -26.34 5.75 -1.67
C PHE A 33 -25.04 5.06 -1.29
N HIS A 34 -24.31 4.55 -2.29
CA HIS A 34 -22.96 4.03 -2.13
C HIS A 34 -22.16 4.28 -3.41
N GLU A 35 -21.07 5.02 -3.30
CA GLU A 35 -20.16 5.27 -4.42
C GLU A 35 -18.69 5.35 -3.94
N GLN A 36 -17.78 5.06 -4.86
CA GLN A 36 -16.33 5.10 -4.67
C GLN A 36 -15.72 6.23 -5.50
N PHE A 37 -14.75 6.94 -4.92
CA PHE A 37 -14.04 8.06 -5.55
C PHE A 37 -12.53 7.87 -5.45
N GLU A 38 -11.80 8.44 -6.42
CA GLU A 38 -10.33 8.46 -6.42
C GLU A 38 -9.77 9.59 -5.53
N HIS A 39 -10.59 10.61 -5.25
CA HIS A 39 -10.19 11.79 -4.48
C HIS A 39 -11.27 12.20 -3.48
N PRO A 40 -10.87 12.84 -2.36
CA PRO A 40 -11.82 13.24 -1.31
C PRO A 40 -12.70 14.44 -1.70
N GLU A 41 -12.26 15.27 -2.65
CA GLU A 41 -13.02 16.42 -3.14
C GLU A 41 -14.30 16.01 -3.91
N PRO A 42 -14.24 15.14 -4.94
CA PRO A 42 -15.44 14.59 -5.58
C PRO A 42 -16.39 13.93 -4.59
N ARG A 43 -15.85 13.19 -3.62
CA ARG A 43 -16.66 12.55 -2.55
C ARG A 43 -17.48 13.56 -1.77
N LEU A 44 -16.86 14.65 -1.31
CA LEU A 44 -17.55 15.71 -0.56
C LEU A 44 -18.59 16.41 -1.43
N ARG A 45 -18.24 16.74 -2.68
CA ARG A 45 -19.15 17.40 -3.63
C ARG A 45 -20.40 16.56 -3.89
N VAL A 46 -20.23 15.27 -4.15
CA VAL A 46 -21.35 14.35 -4.39
C VAL A 46 -22.19 14.18 -3.13
N CYS A 47 -21.58 14.07 -1.95
CA CYS A 47 -22.31 14.05 -0.68
C CYS A 47 -23.22 15.28 -0.53
N ALA A 48 -22.69 16.48 -0.73
CA ALA A 48 -23.46 17.72 -0.64
C ALA A 48 -24.61 17.76 -1.67
N SER A 49 -24.36 17.34 -2.90
CA SER A 49 -25.38 17.30 -3.96
C SER A 49 -26.49 16.29 -3.67
N VAL A 50 -26.15 15.08 -3.23
CA VAL A 50 -27.13 14.05 -2.84
C VAL A 50 -28.02 14.55 -1.70
N LEU A 51 -27.45 15.27 -0.74
CA LEU A 51 -28.20 15.75 0.42
C LEU A 51 -28.94 17.08 0.18
N ALA A 52 -28.64 17.83 -0.87
CA ALA A 52 -29.25 19.15 -1.10
C ALA A 52 -30.17 19.19 -2.32
N ASP A 53 -29.90 18.37 -3.34
CA ASP A 53 -30.49 18.51 -4.67
C ASP A 53 -31.08 17.20 -5.21
N SER A 54 -30.85 16.06 -4.56
CA SER A 54 -31.34 14.75 -5.00
C SER A 54 -32.66 14.35 -4.34
N ASP A 55 -33.50 13.61 -5.08
CA ASP A 55 -34.73 12.99 -4.57
C ASP A 55 -34.48 11.59 -3.94
N LEU A 56 -33.22 11.20 -3.73
CA LEU A 56 -32.85 9.91 -3.08
C LEU A 56 -33.32 9.82 -1.62
N LEU A 57 -33.47 10.96 -0.96
CA LEU A 57 -34.06 11.07 0.37
C LEU A 57 -35.41 11.78 0.24
N SER A 58 -36.41 11.32 1.01
CA SER A 58 -37.73 11.97 1.02
C SER A 58 -37.57 13.48 1.32
N ARG A 59 -38.36 14.31 0.64
CA ARG A 59 -38.41 15.77 0.87
C ARG A 59 -38.89 16.15 2.27
N GLU A 60 -39.45 15.20 3.01
CA GLU A 60 -39.76 15.33 4.43
C GLU A 60 -38.50 15.22 5.32
N VAL A 61 -37.52 14.42 4.88
CA VAL A 61 -36.25 14.20 5.57
C VAL A 61 -35.26 15.30 5.21
N ILE A 62 -35.10 15.61 3.92
CA ILE A 62 -34.33 16.75 3.44
C ILE A 62 -35.31 17.83 2.99
N THR A 63 -35.67 18.70 3.92
CA THR A 63 -36.47 19.89 3.61
C THR A 63 -35.60 20.96 2.94
N SER A 64 -36.24 21.95 2.30
CA SER A 64 -35.54 23.08 1.68
C SER A 64 -34.62 23.83 2.66
N THR A 65 -35.03 23.96 3.92
CA THR A 65 -34.21 24.56 4.99
C THR A 65 -32.97 23.71 5.31
N ARG A 66 -33.12 22.39 5.39
CA ARG A 66 -32.01 21.45 5.64
C ARG A 66 -31.03 21.43 4.47
N ALA A 67 -31.54 21.41 3.24
CA ALA A 67 -30.74 21.53 2.03
C ALA A 67 -29.93 22.85 2.00
N ALA A 68 -30.56 23.99 2.34
CA ALA A 68 -29.86 25.27 2.43
C ALA A 68 -28.75 25.27 3.50
N GLN A 69 -28.97 24.59 4.64
CA GLN A 69 -27.95 24.43 5.67
C GLN A 69 -26.75 23.60 5.17
N ILE A 70 -27.00 22.52 4.43
CA ILE A 70 -25.93 21.70 3.82
C ILE A 70 -25.13 22.52 2.80
N ARG A 71 -25.80 23.27 1.91
CA ARG A 71 -25.12 24.15 0.94
C ARG A 71 -24.23 25.18 1.65
N LYS A 72 -24.74 25.82 2.71
CA LYS A 72 -23.97 26.77 3.52
C LYS A 72 -22.73 26.14 4.16
N LEU A 73 -22.83 24.90 4.67
CA LEU A 73 -21.68 24.17 5.22
C LEU A 73 -20.66 23.82 4.13
N TYR A 74 -21.13 23.37 2.97
CA TYR A 74 -20.26 23.05 1.83
C TYR A 74 -19.55 24.29 1.26
N GLU A 75 -20.22 25.43 1.19
CA GLU A 75 -19.68 26.69 0.68
C GLU A 75 -18.67 27.35 1.65
N ASN A 76 -18.86 27.17 2.96
CA ASN A 76 -17.97 27.73 4.00
C ASN A 76 -16.64 26.98 4.17
N ARG A 77 -16.21 26.24 3.15
CA ARG A 77 -15.01 25.38 3.16
C ARG A 77 -13.67 26.14 3.17
N ARG A 78 -13.38 26.93 4.20
CA ARG A 78 -12.12 27.70 4.27
C ARG A 78 -11.00 26.87 4.92
N ASN A 79 -9.99 26.52 4.13
CA ASN A 79 -8.68 25.96 4.54
C ASN A 79 -8.68 24.69 5.41
N THR A 80 -9.79 23.98 5.50
CA THR A 80 -9.95 22.71 6.24
C THR A 80 -10.06 21.52 5.29
N SER A 81 -9.65 20.34 5.74
CA SER A 81 -9.67 19.13 4.90
C SER A 81 -11.09 18.71 4.51
N HIS A 82 -11.25 18.09 3.35
CA HIS A 82 -12.53 17.60 2.84
C HIS A 82 -13.22 16.63 3.81
N ASP A 83 -12.45 15.82 4.52
CA ASP A 83 -12.96 14.84 5.48
C ASP A 83 -13.51 15.48 6.75
N VAL A 84 -12.95 16.62 7.17
CA VAL A 84 -13.48 17.41 8.28
C VAL A 84 -14.85 17.98 7.90
N HIS A 85 -14.99 18.56 6.71
CA HIS A 85 -16.30 19.04 6.22
C HIS A 85 -17.32 17.92 6.07
N LEU A 86 -16.91 16.76 5.57
CA LEU A 86 -17.79 15.61 5.44
C LEU A 86 -18.30 15.15 6.82
N LYS A 87 -17.44 15.20 7.85
CA LYS A 87 -17.80 14.88 9.22
C LYS A 87 -18.75 15.91 9.84
N GLU A 88 -18.58 17.19 9.53
CA GLU A 88 -19.51 18.24 9.97
C GLU A 88 -20.91 18.04 9.36
N ILE A 89 -20.97 17.80 8.05
CA ILE A 89 -22.23 17.47 7.35
C ILE A 89 -22.86 16.21 7.95
N ALA A 90 -22.08 15.15 8.17
CA ALA A 90 -22.55 13.90 8.79
C ALA A 90 -23.12 14.12 10.20
N THR A 91 -22.50 15.01 10.99
CA THR A 91 -22.94 15.33 12.35
C THR A 91 -24.31 16.00 12.33
N VAL A 92 -24.53 16.94 11.42
CA VAL A 92 -25.84 17.60 11.26
C VAL A 92 -26.89 16.62 10.76
N CYS A 93 -26.55 15.79 9.78
CA CYS A 93 -27.47 14.81 9.18
C CYS A 93 -27.93 13.73 10.16
N ARG A 94 -27.09 13.36 11.14
CA ARG A 94 -27.44 12.37 12.17
C ARG A 94 -28.67 12.79 12.98
N ALA A 95 -28.85 14.09 13.24
CA ALA A 95 -30.04 14.59 13.93
C ALA A 95 -31.33 14.43 13.11
N TRP A 96 -31.22 14.12 11.82
CA TRP A 96 -32.32 13.91 10.89
C TRP A 96 -32.53 12.44 10.54
N GLY A 97 -31.84 11.52 11.23
CA GLY A 97 -31.92 10.08 10.95
C GLY A 97 -31.12 9.65 9.70
N VAL A 98 -30.28 10.53 9.15
CA VAL A 98 -29.42 10.23 8.00
C VAL A 98 -28.00 9.97 8.49
N HIS A 99 -27.52 8.75 8.28
CA HIS A 99 -26.19 8.32 8.69
C HIS A 99 -25.25 8.32 7.49
N ILE A 100 -24.14 9.06 7.60
CA ILE A 100 -23.15 9.16 6.53
C ILE A 100 -21.86 8.49 7.01
N TYR A 101 -21.40 7.51 6.24
CA TYR A 101 -20.15 6.80 6.48
C TYR A 101 -19.17 7.13 5.37
N ALA A 102 -17.98 7.56 5.77
CA ALA A 102 -16.85 7.81 4.91
C ALA A 102 -15.75 6.82 5.26
N SER A 103 -15.29 6.06 4.28
CA SER A 103 -14.16 5.15 4.43
C SER A 103 -13.08 5.52 3.43
N THR A 104 -11.82 5.47 3.87
CA THR A 104 -10.66 5.62 2.99
C THR A 104 -9.91 4.30 3.05
N THR A 105 -9.95 3.56 1.95
CA THR A 105 -9.32 2.26 1.82
C THR A 105 -8.05 2.42 1.01
N VAL A 106 -6.93 1.96 1.57
CA VAL A 106 -5.67 1.89 0.85
C VAL A 106 -5.51 0.45 0.39
N LYS A 107 -5.69 0.21 -0.91
CA LYS A 107 -5.41 -1.11 -1.46
C LYS A 107 -3.88 -1.26 -1.49
N LYS A 108 -3.35 -2.24 -0.76
CA LYS A 108 -1.96 -2.69 -0.95
C LYS A 108 -1.79 -2.99 -2.45
N SER A 109 -0.72 -2.44 -3.03
CA SER A 109 -0.52 -2.23 -4.46
C SER A 109 -0.86 -3.46 -5.31
N SER A 110 -1.23 -3.20 -6.57
CA SER A 110 -1.09 -4.18 -7.64
C SER A 110 0.29 -4.87 -7.55
N ALA A 111 0.35 -6.15 -7.92
CA ALA A 111 1.61 -6.87 -8.02
C ALA A 111 2.61 -6.02 -8.85
N PRO A 112 3.87 -5.85 -8.39
CA PRO A 112 4.82 -4.98 -9.07
C PRO A 112 5.09 -5.48 -10.50
N ASP A 113 5.30 -4.57 -11.45
CA ASP A 113 5.56 -4.93 -12.85
C ASP A 113 6.85 -5.76 -13.00
N ALA A 114 7.80 -5.59 -12.07
CA ALA A 114 9.02 -6.36 -12.00
C ALA A 114 9.28 -6.87 -10.58
N LEU A 115 9.76 -8.11 -10.49
CA LEU A 115 10.15 -8.79 -9.28
C LEU A 115 11.64 -9.12 -9.33
N PHE A 116 12.39 -8.61 -8.37
CA PHE A 116 13.80 -8.90 -8.18
C PHE A 116 13.89 -9.84 -7.00
N SER A 117 14.46 -11.04 -7.17
CA SER A 117 14.46 -12.04 -6.09
C SER A 117 15.86 -12.50 -5.72
N VAL A 118 16.00 -12.91 -4.46
CA VAL A 118 17.13 -13.67 -3.93
C VAL A 118 16.59 -15.04 -3.55
N ILE A 119 17.12 -16.08 -4.19
CA ILE A 119 16.76 -17.47 -3.92
C ILE A 119 17.93 -18.11 -3.19
N THR A 120 17.72 -18.56 -1.96
CA THR A 120 18.72 -19.24 -1.15
C THR A 120 18.32 -20.70 -0.95
N ALA A 121 19.08 -21.64 -1.50
CA ALA A 121 18.84 -23.07 -1.36
C ALA A 121 19.86 -23.69 -0.42
N TYR A 122 19.42 -24.13 0.77
CA TYR A 122 20.28 -24.67 1.83
C TYR A 122 20.55 -26.17 1.68
N GLU A 123 19.56 -26.93 1.20
CA GLU A 123 19.55 -28.39 1.00
C GLU A 123 18.50 -28.74 -0.09
N PRO A 124 18.40 -29.99 -0.61
CA PRO A 124 17.56 -30.33 -1.77
C PRO A 124 16.10 -29.87 -1.69
N ASP A 125 15.56 -29.77 -0.46
CA ASP A 125 14.16 -29.44 -0.20
C ASP A 125 13.97 -28.12 0.58
N GLN A 126 15.04 -27.38 0.89
CA GLN A 126 14.96 -26.12 1.63
C GLN A 126 15.39 -24.95 0.75
N VAL A 127 14.40 -24.27 0.19
CA VAL A 127 14.56 -23.05 -0.62
C VAL A 127 13.83 -21.90 0.07
N ASP A 128 14.56 -20.83 0.34
CA ASP A 128 14.00 -19.55 0.76
C ASP A 128 14.02 -18.57 -0.42
N ALA A 129 12.91 -17.89 -0.65
CA ALA A 129 12.74 -16.98 -1.77
C ALA A 129 12.26 -15.62 -1.25
N GLU A 130 13.10 -14.62 -1.43
CA GLU A 130 12.80 -13.26 -1.03
C GLU A 130 12.65 -12.38 -2.24
N HIS A 131 11.63 -11.52 -2.22
CA HIS A 131 11.21 -10.74 -3.37
C HIS A 131 11.23 -9.24 -3.07
N PHE A 132 11.72 -8.48 -4.03
CA PHE A 132 11.96 -7.05 -3.94
C PHE A 132 11.35 -6.36 -5.16
N THR A 133 10.85 -5.14 -4.95
CA THR A 133 10.22 -4.33 -5.99
C THR A 133 11.24 -3.56 -6.84
N SER A 134 12.52 -3.57 -6.47
CA SER A 134 13.62 -2.94 -7.22
C SER A 134 14.95 -3.66 -6.99
N ARG A 135 15.89 -3.54 -7.95
CA ARG A 135 17.29 -3.97 -7.76
C ARG A 135 17.92 -3.31 -6.54
N GLU A 136 17.63 -2.02 -6.32
CA GLU A 136 18.21 -1.28 -5.21
C GLU A 136 17.77 -1.84 -3.84
N ALA A 137 16.50 -2.18 -3.68
CA ALA A 137 16.01 -2.80 -2.44
C ALA A 137 16.64 -4.18 -2.20
N ARG A 138 16.80 -4.97 -3.26
CA ARG A 138 17.51 -6.26 -3.21
C ARG A 138 18.98 -6.06 -2.79
N ARG A 139 19.67 -5.09 -3.39
CA ARG A 139 21.06 -4.74 -3.10
C ARG A 139 21.25 -4.33 -1.64
N VAL A 140 20.40 -3.44 -1.13
CA VAL A 140 20.42 -3.04 0.29
C VAL A 140 20.24 -4.24 1.20
N SER A 141 19.29 -5.14 0.91
CA SER A 141 19.09 -6.37 1.70
C SER A 141 20.31 -7.30 1.68
N LEU A 142 21.00 -7.41 0.54
CA LEU A 142 22.24 -8.20 0.45
C LEU A 142 23.38 -7.57 1.26
N VAL A 143 23.55 -6.24 1.22
CA VAL A 143 24.52 -5.52 2.05
C VAL A 143 24.25 -5.76 3.53
N GLU A 144 23.00 -5.58 3.97
CA GLU A 144 22.59 -5.82 5.35
C GLU A 144 22.91 -7.25 5.82
N ARG A 145 22.71 -8.25 4.96
CA ARG A 145 23.06 -9.63 5.27
C ARG A 145 24.56 -9.84 5.38
N VAL A 146 25.35 -9.31 4.45
CA VAL A 146 26.80 -9.43 4.52
C VAL A 146 27.32 -8.77 5.80
N ASP A 147 26.84 -7.57 6.13
CA ASP A 147 27.20 -6.87 7.36
C ASP A 147 26.87 -7.67 8.63
N GLN A 148 25.79 -8.48 8.63
CA GLN A 148 25.47 -9.37 9.76
C GLN A 148 26.49 -10.49 9.98
N PHE A 149 27.19 -10.92 8.93
CA PHE A 149 28.24 -11.94 9.03
C PHE A 149 29.62 -11.35 9.34
N LEU A 150 29.82 -10.06 9.10
CA LEU A 150 31.07 -9.39 9.39
C LEU A 150 31.21 -9.07 10.88
N ALA A 151 32.43 -9.22 11.41
CA ALA A 151 32.74 -8.87 12.81
C ALA A 151 32.67 -7.36 13.08
N ALA A 152 32.75 -6.53 12.03
CA ALA A 152 32.62 -5.08 12.08
C ALA A 152 31.72 -4.62 10.90
N PRO A 153 30.52 -4.07 11.18
CA PRO A 153 29.62 -3.55 10.14
C PRO A 153 30.24 -2.35 9.40
N GLY A 154 29.99 -2.24 8.09
CA GLY A 154 30.47 -1.12 7.28
C GLY A 154 31.92 -1.26 6.78
N CYS A 155 32.50 -2.45 6.85
CA CYS A 155 33.84 -2.74 6.29
C CYS A 155 33.81 -3.18 4.81
N LEU A 156 32.66 -3.10 4.14
CA LEU A 156 32.55 -3.44 2.73
C LEU A 156 33.16 -2.35 1.85
N LEU A 157 33.94 -2.78 0.86
CA LEU A 157 34.48 -1.89 -0.17
C LEU A 157 33.35 -1.38 -1.07
N ASP A 158 33.42 -0.12 -1.49
CA ASP A 158 32.39 0.51 -2.33
C ASP A 158 32.12 -0.27 -3.63
N ASP A 159 33.16 -0.84 -4.23
CA ASP A 159 33.05 -1.67 -5.45
C ASP A 159 32.24 -2.95 -5.20
N VAL A 160 32.32 -3.52 -3.99
CA VAL A 160 31.56 -4.71 -3.58
C VAL A 160 30.11 -4.32 -3.32
N VAL A 161 29.87 -3.20 -2.62
CA VAL A 161 28.52 -2.66 -2.36
C VAL A 161 27.79 -2.31 -3.66
N ALA A 162 28.51 -1.89 -4.69
CA ALA A 162 27.95 -1.57 -6.01
C ALA A 162 27.56 -2.82 -6.83
N ASN A 163 28.09 -4.01 -6.51
CA ASN A 163 27.92 -5.21 -7.31
C ASN A 163 27.07 -6.29 -6.60
N GLU A 164 25.80 -6.41 -7.00
CA GLU A 164 24.86 -7.38 -6.44
C GLU A 164 25.34 -8.84 -6.54
N GLN A 165 26.08 -9.18 -7.59
CA GLN A 165 26.62 -10.54 -7.78
C GLN A 165 27.72 -10.85 -6.76
N GLN A 166 28.60 -9.88 -6.49
CA GLN A 166 29.65 -10.05 -5.48
C GLN A 166 29.04 -10.14 -4.08
N LEU A 167 28.03 -9.32 -3.77
CA LEU A 167 27.29 -9.42 -2.50
C LEU A 167 26.60 -10.78 -2.35
N ALA A 168 25.91 -11.26 -3.39
CA ALA A 168 25.27 -12.58 -3.35
C ALA A 168 26.29 -13.73 -3.18
N ALA A 169 27.45 -13.64 -3.84
CA ALA A 169 28.54 -14.60 -3.67
C ALA A 169 29.11 -14.59 -2.23
N LEU A 170 29.27 -13.41 -1.62
CA LEU A 170 29.69 -13.29 -0.23
C LEU A 170 28.65 -13.90 0.73
N VAL A 171 27.37 -13.60 0.54
CA VAL A 171 26.29 -14.23 1.33
C VAL A 171 26.31 -15.75 1.18
N ALA A 172 26.47 -16.27 -0.03
CA ALA A 172 26.58 -17.72 -0.27
C ALA A 172 27.80 -18.32 0.45
N ALA A 173 28.95 -17.64 0.44
CA ALA A 173 30.15 -18.09 1.12
C ALA A 173 29.96 -18.18 2.65
N PHE A 174 29.19 -17.28 3.27
CA PHE A 174 28.86 -17.33 4.69
C PHE A 174 27.81 -18.39 5.04
N LEU A 175 26.94 -18.73 4.09
CA LEU A 175 25.81 -19.65 4.29
C LEU A 175 26.11 -21.09 3.85
N MET A 176 27.37 -21.46 3.58
CA MET A 176 27.73 -22.81 3.12
C MET A 176 27.07 -23.91 3.99
N PRO A 177 26.47 -24.95 3.37
CA PRO A 177 26.54 -25.31 1.95
C PRO A 177 25.48 -24.66 1.03
N ALA A 178 24.82 -23.59 1.47
CA ALA A 178 23.74 -22.98 0.69
C ALA A 178 24.22 -22.33 -0.62
N THR A 179 23.36 -22.36 -1.64
CA THR A 179 23.54 -21.62 -2.89
C THR A 179 22.62 -20.39 -2.91
N VAL A 180 23.11 -19.28 -3.44
CA VAL A 180 22.33 -18.04 -3.59
C VAL A 180 22.26 -17.67 -5.07
N SER A 181 21.04 -17.46 -5.58
CA SER A 181 20.79 -17.06 -6.97
C SER A 181 19.95 -15.78 -7.04
N LEU A 182 20.28 -14.91 -7.98
CA LEU A 182 19.54 -13.68 -8.24
C LEU A 182 18.66 -13.87 -9.47
N THR A 183 17.37 -13.56 -9.33
CA THR A 183 16.42 -13.63 -10.45
C THR A 183 15.72 -12.31 -10.67
N GLU A 184 15.37 -12.07 -11.92
CA GLU A 184 14.55 -10.94 -12.33
C GLU A 184 13.42 -11.47 -13.17
N SER A 185 12.21 -11.04 -12.86
CA SER A 185 11.01 -11.46 -13.57
C SER A 185 10.10 -10.27 -13.80
N VAL A 186 9.40 -10.27 -14.92
CA VAL A 186 8.42 -9.24 -15.27
C VAL A 186 7.04 -9.88 -15.24
N LEU A 187 6.06 -9.15 -14.71
CA LEU A 187 4.68 -9.58 -14.67
C LEU A 187 4.13 -9.60 -16.08
N ASP A 188 3.69 -10.77 -16.55
CA ASP A 188 2.94 -10.88 -17.79
C ASP A 188 1.54 -10.30 -17.57
N ALA A 189 1.19 -9.27 -18.34
CA ALA A 189 -0.11 -8.61 -18.25
C ALA A 189 -1.26 -9.48 -18.78
N GLU A 190 -0.98 -10.48 -19.62
CA GLU A 190 -2.00 -11.37 -20.18
C GLU A 190 -2.40 -12.48 -19.20
N ASP A 191 -1.41 -13.10 -18.56
CA ASP A 191 -1.61 -14.27 -17.70
C ASP A 191 -1.52 -13.97 -16.19
N GLY A 192 -1.02 -12.79 -15.80
CA GLY A 192 -0.78 -12.43 -14.40
C GLY A 192 0.36 -13.24 -13.74
N VAL A 193 1.22 -13.85 -14.54
CA VAL A 193 2.34 -14.71 -14.10
C VAL A 193 3.67 -13.99 -14.34
N TYR A 194 4.58 -14.06 -13.37
CA TYR A 194 5.94 -13.54 -13.55
C TYR A 194 6.76 -14.44 -14.48
N ARG A 195 7.27 -13.86 -15.57
CA ARG A 195 8.20 -14.53 -16.49
C ARG A 195 9.62 -14.04 -16.24
N SER A 196 10.56 -14.98 -16.12
CA SER A 196 11.97 -14.64 -15.92
C SER A 196 12.51 -13.88 -17.13
N THR A 197 13.11 -12.72 -16.90
CA THR A 197 13.81 -11.93 -17.91
C THR A 197 15.30 -12.27 -17.97
N GLY A 198 15.77 -13.13 -17.07
CA GLY A 198 17.14 -13.63 -16.99
C GLY A 198 17.41 -14.26 -15.62
N SER A 199 18.26 -15.28 -15.60
CA SER A 199 18.80 -15.87 -14.36
C SER A 199 20.30 -15.65 -14.34
N LEU A 200 20.78 -14.91 -13.33
CA LEU A 200 22.20 -14.83 -13.02
C LEU A 200 22.52 -15.95 -12.05
N ARG A 201 22.89 -17.11 -12.58
CA ARG A 201 23.40 -18.22 -11.77
C ARG A 201 24.87 -17.98 -11.47
N LEU A 202 25.20 -17.89 -10.19
CA LEU A 202 26.58 -17.97 -9.72
C LEU A 202 26.86 -19.45 -9.44
N THR A 203 27.43 -20.13 -10.42
CA THR A 203 28.06 -21.44 -10.21
C THR A 203 29.49 -21.21 -9.75
N GLN A 204 29.87 -21.82 -8.62
CA GLN A 204 31.28 -22.01 -8.28
C GLN A 204 31.93 -22.99 -9.26
#